data_AF-A0A0U2ZAF6-F1
#
_entry.id   AF-A0A0U2ZAF6-F1
#
_cell.length_a   1.000
_cell.length_b   1.000
_cell.length_c   1.000
_cell.angle_alpha   90.00
_cell.angle_beta   90.00
_cell.angle_gamma   90.00
#
_symmetry.space_group_name_H-M   'P 1'
#
loop_
_entity.id
_entity.type
_entity.pdbx_description
1 polymer ?
#
loop_
_entity_poly.entity_id
_entity_poly.type
_entity_poly.pdbx_seq_one_letter_code
_entity_poly.pdbx_strand_id
1 'polypeptide(L)'
;MIGSSEINKMIRKKLTPVLKGSGFTKVNTRHNFSWLDDCIWVLDITAVGKYFSDVTGWPAMSIHVNLGIYYNFIPSIDDSIEVEENGKFSPKSHQCHLQLELLSTLDQDRYISSLSNAAEQKRKDLWWIEPDGSNLEEVIENVRQSFLTEGIDWLIKNTDIAQAFREIEKEHNCLDKYFKAQHMAAYLNLNSKFAGYEDLYAREKKRLHGNLNS
;
A
#
# COMPACT_ATOMS: atom_id res chain seq x y z
N MET A 1 6.51 -9.58 26.61
CA MET A 1 5.65 -9.27 25.46
C MET A 1 6.28 -8.09 24.73
N ILE A 2 6.62 -8.25 23.46
CA ILE A 2 7.19 -7.18 22.65
C ILE A 2 6.17 -6.06 22.44
N GLY A 3 6.65 -4.81 22.46
CA GLY A 3 5.83 -3.63 22.22
C GLY A 3 6.20 -2.89 20.93
N SER A 4 5.42 -1.86 20.63
CA SER A 4 5.67 -0.97 19.48
C SER A 4 7.03 -0.26 19.57
N SER A 5 7.54 0.01 20.78
CA SER A 5 8.84 0.64 21.01
C SER A 5 10.01 -0.15 20.43
N GLU A 6 10.03 -1.47 20.67
CA GLU A 6 11.08 -2.39 20.23
C GLU A 6 11.07 -2.52 18.71
N ILE A 7 9.88 -2.68 18.11
CA ILE A 7 9.70 -2.71 16.66
C ILE A 7 10.18 -1.40 16.03
N ASN A 8 9.74 -0.27 16.57
CA ASN A 8 10.14 1.05 16.09
C ASN A 8 11.66 1.25 16.18
N LYS A 9 12.32 0.74 17.22
CA LYS A 9 13.78 0.78 17.35
C LYS A 9 14.45 -0.02 16.22
N MET A 10 13.93 -1.21 15.91
CA MET A 10 14.49 -2.05 14.87
C MET A 10 14.26 -1.48 13.46
N ILE A 11 13.07 -0.96 13.18
CA ILE A 11 12.76 -0.25 11.93
C ILE A 11 13.72 0.91 11.70
N ARG A 12 13.97 1.74 12.73
CA ARG A 12 14.93 2.85 12.65
C ARG A 12 16.35 2.38 12.36
N LYS A 13 16.75 1.24 12.92
CA LYS A 13 18.11 0.69 12.75
C LYS A 13 18.32 0.13 11.34
N LYS A 14 17.33 -0.58 10.79
CA LYS A 14 17.51 -1.44 9.60
C LYS A 14 16.84 -0.90 8.34
N LEU A 15 15.62 -0.39 8.46
CA LEU A 15 14.81 0.01 7.32
C LEU A 15 14.93 1.51 7.01
N THR A 16 14.96 2.37 8.03
CA THR A 16 15.06 3.83 7.84
C THR A 16 16.24 4.26 6.94
N PRO A 17 17.48 3.73 7.09
CA PRO A 17 18.58 4.10 6.20
C PRO A 17 18.31 3.75 4.73
N VAL A 18 17.66 2.61 4.49
CA VAL A 18 17.31 2.15 3.14
C VAL A 18 16.24 3.04 2.52
N LEU A 19 15.19 3.39 3.26
CA LEU A 19 14.14 4.29 2.77
C LEU A 19 14.69 5.67 2.40
N LYS A 20 15.53 6.24 3.27
CA LYS A 20 16.22 7.52 2.98
C LYS A 20 17.11 7.42 1.75
N GLY A 21 17.91 6.35 1.64
CA GLY A 21 18.78 6.10 0.49
C GLY A 21 18.01 5.89 -0.82
N SER A 22 16.74 5.48 -0.74
CA SER A 22 15.88 5.23 -1.89
C SER A 22 15.03 6.45 -2.28
N GLY A 23 15.21 7.60 -1.62
CA GLY A 23 14.54 8.84 -1.97
C GLY A 23 13.30 9.20 -1.13
N PHE A 24 12.99 8.47 -0.06
CA PHE A 24 11.95 8.91 0.88
C PHE A 24 12.40 10.15 1.66
N THR A 25 11.59 11.20 1.62
CA THR A 25 11.90 12.51 2.22
C THR A 25 11.31 12.67 3.62
N LYS A 26 10.22 11.97 3.94
CA LYS A 26 9.70 11.82 5.30
C LYS A 26 9.72 10.34 5.69
N VAL A 27 10.62 9.99 6.60
CA VAL A 27 10.80 8.60 7.07
C VAL A 27 10.51 8.53 8.56
N ASN A 28 9.48 7.75 8.91
CA ASN A 28 9.09 7.41 10.27
C ASN A 28 9.12 5.89 10.45
N THR A 29 8.45 5.37 11.48
CA THR A 29 8.35 3.93 11.71
C THR A 29 7.03 3.32 11.26
N ARG A 30 6.08 4.15 10.82
CA ARG A 30 4.73 3.72 10.40
C ARG A 30 4.39 4.26 9.02
N HIS A 31 4.38 5.57 8.87
CA HIS A 31 4.00 6.24 7.62
C HIS A 31 5.20 6.97 7.03
N ASN A 32 5.55 6.61 5.80
CA ASN A 32 6.73 7.09 5.10
C ASN A 32 6.33 7.63 3.74
N PHE A 33 6.91 8.78 3.37
CA PHE A 33 6.51 9.51 2.17
C PHE A 33 7.72 9.95 1.35
N SER A 34 7.55 9.94 0.03
CA SER A 34 8.31 10.78 -0.88
C SER A 34 7.36 11.57 -1.76
N TRP A 35 7.47 12.90 -1.73
CA TRP A 35 6.72 13.77 -2.63
C TRP A 35 7.58 14.07 -3.86
N LEU A 36 7.10 13.62 -5.01
CA LEU A 36 7.63 13.88 -6.33
C LEU A 36 6.70 14.87 -7.05
N ASP A 37 7.06 15.29 -8.26
CA ASP A 37 6.32 16.31 -9.00
C ASP A 37 4.85 15.88 -9.23
N ASP A 38 4.64 14.72 -9.87
CA ASP A 38 3.30 14.25 -10.24
C ASP A 38 2.70 13.22 -9.29
N CYS A 39 3.49 12.72 -8.33
CA CYS A 39 3.04 11.65 -7.45
C CYS A 39 3.67 11.68 -6.05
N ILE A 40 3.10 10.88 -5.17
CA ILE A 40 3.55 10.67 -3.80
C ILE A 40 3.75 9.17 -3.61
N TRP A 41 4.96 8.77 -3.26
CA TRP A 41 5.24 7.42 -2.80
C TRP A 41 4.88 7.30 -1.33
N VAL A 42 4.19 6.21 -0.99
CA VAL A 42 3.77 5.87 0.37
C VAL A 42 4.33 4.50 0.73
N LEU A 43 4.87 4.38 1.94
CA LEU A 43 5.14 3.08 2.59
C LEU A 43 4.58 3.10 4.00
N ASP A 44 3.60 2.24 4.23
CA ASP A 44 2.93 2.03 5.51
C ASP A 44 3.37 0.71 6.16
N ILE A 45 3.68 0.77 7.45
CA ILE A 45 3.98 -0.40 8.28
C ILE A 45 2.94 -0.50 9.39
N THR A 46 2.01 -1.42 9.25
CA THR A 46 0.90 -1.59 10.17
C THR A 46 1.13 -2.80 11.06
N ALA A 47 0.95 -2.61 12.36
CA ALA A 47 0.99 -3.72 13.31
C ALA A 47 -0.39 -4.37 13.45
N VAL A 48 -0.40 -5.68 13.59
CA VAL A 48 -1.56 -6.48 13.98
C VAL A 48 -2.02 -6.00 15.36
N GLY A 49 -3.26 -5.50 15.40
CA GLY A 49 -3.94 -5.09 16.61
C GLY A 49 -4.49 -6.27 17.39
N LYS A 50 -4.86 -6.01 18.64
CA LYS A 50 -5.39 -7.03 19.56
C LYS A 50 -6.60 -7.77 19.01
N TYR A 51 -7.60 -7.06 18.48
CA TYR A 51 -8.81 -7.68 17.95
C TYR A 51 -8.50 -8.64 16.80
N PHE A 52 -7.66 -8.22 15.86
CA PHE A 52 -7.24 -9.07 14.75
C PHE A 52 -6.49 -10.31 15.26
N SER A 53 -5.59 -10.13 16.22
CA SER A 53 -4.88 -11.23 16.89
C SER A 53 -5.84 -12.24 17.51
N ASP A 54 -6.82 -11.76 18.28
CA ASP A 54 -7.81 -12.60 18.96
C ASP A 54 -8.67 -13.42 17.98
N VAL A 55 -8.99 -12.85 16.81
CA VAL A 55 -9.84 -13.49 15.79
C VAL A 55 -9.07 -14.45 14.90
N THR A 56 -7.84 -14.11 14.52
CA THR A 56 -7.08 -14.83 13.48
C THR A 56 -6.01 -15.76 14.03
N GLY A 57 -5.58 -15.56 15.28
CA GLY A 57 -4.48 -16.27 15.91
C GLY A 57 -3.09 -15.72 15.59
N TRP A 58 -2.97 -14.72 14.72
CA TRP A 58 -1.69 -14.01 14.50
C TRP A 58 -1.26 -13.31 15.79
N PRO A 59 0.03 -13.31 16.16
CA PRO A 59 0.49 -12.56 17.32
C PRO A 59 0.25 -11.07 17.14
N ALA A 60 -0.28 -10.41 18.18
CA ALA A 60 -0.25 -8.97 18.26
C ALA A 60 1.18 -8.45 18.03
N MET A 61 1.31 -7.31 17.36
CA MET A 61 2.59 -6.74 16.91
C MET A 61 3.27 -7.40 15.71
N SER A 62 2.77 -8.53 15.18
CA SER A 62 3.08 -8.94 13.80
C SER A 62 2.80 -7.79 12.83
N ILE A 63 3.45 -7.73 11.67
CA ILE A 63 3.34 -6.56 10.78
C ILE A 63 3.01 -6.95 9.34
N HIS A 64 2.33 -6.06 8.63
CA HIS A 64 2.31 -6.05 7.16
C HIS A 64 2.82 -4.71 6.66
N VAL A 65 3.29 -4.69 5.40
CA VAL A 65 3.89 -3.52 4.79
C VAL A 65 3.24 -3.26 3.44
N ASN A 66 2.63 -2.09 3.31
CA ASN A 66 1.93 -1.67 2.10
C ASN A 66 2.65 -0.49 1.46
N LEU A 67 2.78 -0.56 0.14
CA LEU A 67 3.23 0.51 -0.72
C LEU A 67 2.03 1.13 -1.45
N GLY A 68 2.14 2.41 -1.74
CA GLY A 68 1.15 3.13 -2.53
C GLY A 68 1.78 4.21 -3.39
N ILE A 69 1.16 4.49 -4.53
CA ILE A 69 1.41 5.70 -5.31
C ILE A 69 0.12 6.49 -5.44
N TYR A 70 0.15 7.70 -4.90
CA TYR A 70 -0.89 8.70 -5.09
C TYR A 70 -0.47 9.66 -6.20
N TYR A 71 -1.38 10.03 -7.11
CA TYR A 71 -1.07 10.87 -8.26
C TYR A 71 -1.77 12.21 -8.07
N ASN A 72 -1.01 13.29 -8.03
CA ASN A 72 -1.50 14.61 -7.61
C ASN A 72 -2.49 15.22 -8.61
N PHE A 73 -2.45 14.78 -9.87
CA PHE A 73 -3.34 15.25 -10.93
C PHE A 73 -4.68 14.50 -10.99
N ILE A 74 -4.83 13.39 -10.26
CA ILE A 74 -6.12 12.70 -10.12
C ILE A 74 -6.84 13.35 -8.94
N PRO A 75 -8.06 13.88 -9.14
CA PRO A 75 -8.82 14.48 -8.04
C PRO A 75 -9.06 13.47 -6.92
N SER A 76 -8.86 13.88 -5.67
CA SER A 76 -9.23 13.05 -4.52
C SER A 76 -10.74 12.82 -4.51
N ILE A 77 -11.14 11.58 -4.28
CA ILE A 77 -12.52 11.21 -3.95
C ILE A 77 -12.70 10.94 -2.45
N ASP A 78 -11.59 10.95 -1.69
CA ASP A 78 -11.56 10.73 -0.25
C ASP A 78 -11.23 12.05 0.46
N ASP A 79 -12.25 12.64 1.07
CA ASP A 79 -12.14 13.89 1.83
C ASP A 79 -11.35 13.73 3.14
N SER A 80 -11.01 12.48 3.52
CA SER A 80 -10.24 12.18 4.73
C SER A 80 -8.72 12.16 4.53
N ILE A 81 -8.23 12.39 3.30
CA ILE A 81 -6.79 12.51 3.06
C ILE A 81 -6.25 13.73 3.82
N GLU A 82 -5.33 13.47 4.74
CA GLU A 82 -4.70 14.53 5.53
C GLU A 82 -3.84 15.44 4.64
N VAL A 83 -3.92 16.74 4.89
CA VAL A 83 -3.06 17.76 4.29
C VAL A 83 -2.18 18.31 5.40
N GLU A 84 -0.86 18.21 5.21
CA GLU A 84 0.10 18.76 6.16
C GLU A 84 0.09 20.29 6.17
N GLU A 85 0.63 20.89 7.23
CA GLU A 85 0.72 22.35 7.38
C GLU A 85 1.42 23.06 6.21
N ASN A 86 2.29 22.34 5.49
CA ASN A 86 3.00 22.82 4.31
C ASN A 86 2.22 22.63 2.99
N GLY A 87 0.96 22.20 3.06
CA GLY A 87 0.09 21.98 1.90
C GLY A 87 0.29 20.65 1.18
N LYS A 88 1.15 19.75 1.69
CA LYS A 88 1.38 18.44 1.07
C LYS A 88 0.36 17.41 1.53
N PHE A 89 -0.19 16.62 0.60
CA PHE A 89 -1.03 15.48 0.94
C PHE A 89 -0.22 14.38 1.63
N SER A 90 -0.86 13.71 2.59
CA SER A 90 -0.32 12.55 3.30
C SER A 90 -1.29 11.38 3.26
N PRO A 91 -1.50 10.79 2.06
CA PRO A 91 -2.42 9.68 1.87
C PRO A 91 -1.90 8.41 2.53
N LYS A 92 -2.80 7.61 3.08
CA LYS A 92 -2.48 6.24 3.49
C LYS A 92 -2.38 5.34 2.25
N SER A 93 -1.69 4.22 2.37
CA SER A 93 -1.54 3.22 1.30
C SER A 93 -2.87 2.84 0.64
N HIS A 94 -3.92 2.59 1.42
CA HIS A 94 -5.25 2.23 0.90
C HIS A 94 -5.98 3.38 0.19
N GLN A 95 -5.52 4.62 0.34
CA GLN A 95 -6.04 5.81 -0.35
C GLN A 95 -5.26 6.09 -1.66
N CYS A 96 -4.21 5.31 -1.94
CA CYS A 96 -3.41 5.47 -3.15
C CYS A 96 -4.08 4.83 -4.36
N HIS A 97 -3.81 5.39 -5.55
CA HIS A 97 -4.38 4.94 -6.82
C HIS A 97 -3.82 3.60 -7.29
N LEU A 98 -2.53 3.37 -7.03
CA LEU A 98 -1.85 2.09 -7.17
C LEU A 98 -1.35 1.65 -5.79
N GLN A 99 -1.47 0.36 -5.51
CA GLN A 99 -1.12 -0.24 -4.23
C GLN A 99 -0.37 -1.54 -4.47
N LEU A 100 0.60 -1.82 -3.60
CA LEU A 100 1.32 -3.09 -3.56
C LEU A 100 1.52 -3.51 -2.11
N GLU A 101 1.05 -4.70 -1.77
CA GLU A 101 1.36 -5.33 -0.48
C GLU A 101 2.65 -6.12 -0.62
N LEU A 102 3.66 -5.80 0.20
CA LEU A 102 4.90 -6.57 0.20
C LEU A 102 4.66 -7.92 0.85
N LEU A 103 5.25 -8.97 0.27
CA LEU A 103 5.11 -10.33 0.76
C LEU A 103 6.37 -10.79 1.50
N SER A 104 6.17 -11.44 2.64
CA SER A 104 7.20 -12.14 3.38
C SER A 104 7.75 -13.30 2.57
N THR A 105 9.07 -13.39 2.55
CA THR A 105 9.80 -14.54 1.98
C THR A 105 10.38 -15.45 3.06
N LEU A 106 10.06 -15.20 4.34
CA LEU A 106 10.46 -16.09 5.42
C LEU A 106 9.63 -17.38 5.37
N ASP A 107 10.26 -18.50 5.76
CA ASP A 107 9.53 -19.72 6.08
C ASP A 107 8.84 -19.54 7.45
N GLN A 108 7.53 -19.34 7.39
CA GLN A 108 6.68 -19.16 8.57
C GLN A 108 5.74 -20.35 8.75
N ASP A 109 5.93 -21.46 8.02
CA ASP A 109 5.01 -22.60 7.97
C ASP A 109 4.80 -23.21 9.36
N ARG A 110 5.88 -23.28 10.16
CA ARG A 110 5.82 -23.75 11.56
C ARG A 110 4.88 -22.93 12.45
N TYR A 111 4.64 -21.67 12.10
CA TYR A 111 3.76 -20.77 12.83
C TYR A 111 2.35 -20.81 12.29
N ILE A 112 2.22 -20.56 10.99
CA ILE A 112 0.91 -20.35 10.36
C ILE A 112 0.12 -21.65 10.24
N SER A 113 0.78 -22.83 10.14
CA SER A 113 0.09 -24.13 10.12
C SER A 113 -0.72 -24.44 11.38
N SER A 114 -0.42 -23.76 12.50
CA SER A 114 -1.16 -23.87 13.75
C SER A 114 -2.46 -23.05 13.78
N LEU A 115 -2.66 -22.13 12.82
CA LEU A 115 -3.84 -21.28 12.75
C LEU A 115 -5.06 -22.09 12.35
N SER A 116 -6.21 -21.84 12.99
CA SER A 116 -7.45 -22.57 12.73
C SER A 116 -8.07 -22.27 11.36
N ASN A 117 -7.81 -21.07 10.82
CA ASN A 117 -8.37 -20.62 9.56
C ASN A 117 -7.43 -20.94 8.39
N ALA A 118 -7.87 -21.81 7.48
CA ALA A 118 -7.11 -22.20 6.28
C ALA A 118 -6.77 -21.03 5.35
N ALA A 119 -7.52 -19.93 5.38
CA ALA A 119 -7.16 -18.71 4.65
C ALA A 119 -5.93 -18.03 5.27
N GLU A 120 -5.86 -17.95 6.60
CA GLU A 120 -4.72 -17.37 7.32
C GLU A 120 -3.45 -18.21 7.15
N GLN A 121 -3.58 -19.53 7.07
CA GLN A 121 -2.46 -20.46 6.80
C GLN A 121 -1.76 -20.21 5.44
N LYS A 122 -2.41 -19.52 4.50
CA LYS A 122 -1.88 -19.26 3.15
C LYS A 122 -1.33 -17.86 2.96
N ARG A 123 -1.47 -17.00 3.96
CA ARG A 123 -1.05 -15.60 3.87
C ARG A 123 0.46 -15.47 3.85
N LYS A 124 0.93 -14.54 3.04
CA LYS A 124 2.35 -14.17 2.94
C LYS A 124 2.58 -12.69 3.19
N ASP A 125 1.52 -11.91 3.23
CA ASP A 125 1.52 -10.47 3.44
C ASP A 125 1.80 -10.03 4.89
N LEU A 126 1.78 -10.98 5.82
CA LEU A 126 2.09 -10.76 7.23
C LEU A 126 3.42 -11.40 7.63
N TRP A 127 4.22 -10.65 8.37
CA TRP A 127 5.39 -11.12 9.09
C TRP A 127 5.02 -11.42 10.53
N TRP A 128 5.08 -12.69 10.89
CA TRP A 128 4.92 -13.21 12.23
C TRP A 128 6.03 -12.67 13.13
N ILE A 129 5.65 -11.96 14.18
CA ILE A 129 6.59 -11.57 15.24
C ILE A 129 6.20 -12.32 16.50
N GLU A 130 7.15 -13.09 17.04
CA GLU A 130 6.94 -13.85 18.26
C GLU A 130 6.57 -12.91 19.42
N PRO A 131 5.70 -13.32 20.36
CA PRO A 131 5.32 -12.48 21.49
C PRO A 131 6.50 -12.02 22.36
N ASP A 132 7.61 -12.75 22.37
CA ASP A 132 8.85 -12.36 23.06
C ASP A 132 9.81 -11.51 22.20
N GLY A 133 9.52 -11.36 20.91
CA GLY A 133 10.32 -10.60 19.95
C GLY A 133 11.59 -11.31 19.48
N SER A 134 11.75 -12.61 19.75
CA SER A 134 12.97 -13.39 19.46
C SER A 134 13.37 -13.37 17.99
N ASN A 135 12.40 -13.26 17.07
CA ASN A 135 12.61 -13.20 15.62
C ASN A 135 12.52 -11.78 15.02
N LEU A 136 12.43 -10.72 15.85
CA LEU A 136 12.18 -9.35 15.37
C LEU A 136 13.23 -8.86 14.36
N GLU A 137 14.52 -9.10 14.63
CA GLU A 137 15.58 -8.62 13.75
C GLU A 137 15.53 -9.29 12.38
N GLU A 138 15.25 -10.60 12.34
CA GLU A 138 15.06 -11.36 11.10
C GLU A 138 13.85 -10.84 10.31
N VAL A 139 12.72 -10.60 10.98
CA VAL A 139 11.51 -10.05 10.36
C VAL A 139 11.79 -8.70 9.70
N ILE A 140 12.38 -7.74 10.42
CA ILE A 140 12.63 -6.40 9.87
C ILE A 140 13.71 -6.46 8.77
N GLU A 141 14.68 -7.35 8.87
CA GLU A 141 15.63 -7.59 7.79
C GLU A 141 14.93 -8.14 6.54
N ASN A 142 13.98 -9.07 6.69
CA ASN A 142 13.22 -9.58 5.55
C ASN A 142 12.32 -8.53 4.91
N VAL A 143 11.68 -7.66 5.69
CA VAL A 143 10.96 -6.48 5.17
C VAL A 143 11.91 -5.60 4.36
N ARG A 144 13.12 -5.34 4.86
CA ARG A 144 14.14 -4.56 4.16
C ARG A 144 14.50 -5.19 2.82
N GLN A 145 14.69 -6.51 2.78
CA GLN A 145 15.01 -7.24 1.54
C GLN A 145 13.86 -7.21 0.54
N SER A 146 12.63 -7.43 1.01
CA SER A 146 11.43 -7.39 0.16
C SER A 146 11.23 -6.02 -0.46
N PHE A 147 11.43 -4.95 0.34
CA PHE A 147 11.42 -3.58 -0.19
C PHE A 147 12.51 -3.33 -1.23
N LEU A 148 13.74 -3.80 -0.99
CA LEU A 148 14.86 -3.60 -1.93
C LEU A 148 14.75 -4.43 -3.21
N THR A 149 14.11 -5.58 -3.15
CA THR A 149 14.02 -6.52 -4.28
C THR A 149 12.81 -6.23 -5.16
N GLU A 150 11.70 -5.81 -4.56
CA GLU A 150 10.44 -5.59 -5.29
C GLU A 150 9.91 -4.19 -5.08
N GLY A 151 9.86 -3.72 -3.83
CA GLY A 151 9.17 -2.49 -3.47
C GLY A 151 9.69 -1.25 -4.19
N ILE A 152 11.01 -1.03 -4.19
CA ILE A 152 11.62 0.15 -4.81
C ILE A 152 11.48 0.12 -6.34
N ASP A 153 11.67 -1.04 -6.95
CA ASP A 153 11.52 -1.20 -8.40
C ASP A 153 10.08 -0.95 -8.83
N TRP A 154 9.11 -1.44 -8.06
CA TRP A 154 7.70 -1.17 -8.28
C TRP A 154 7.36 0.33 -8.17
N LEU A 155 7.90 1.03 -7.17
CA LEU A 155 7.71 2.47 -7.01
C LEU A 155 8.28 3.24 -8.20
N ILE A 156 9.54 2.99 -8.56
CA ILE A 156 10.22 3.66 -9.69
C ILE A 156 9.48 3.41 -11.00
N LYS A 157 9.13 2.15 -11.27
CA LYS A 157 8.44 1.76 -12.51
C LYS A 157 7.10 2.47 -12.67
N ASN A 158 6.36 2.67 -11.58
CA ASN A 158 5.04 3.28 -11.62
C ASN A 158 5.06 4.81 -11.35
N THR A 159 6.23 5.42 -11.19
CA THR A 159 6.38 6.88 -11.34
C THR A 159 6.24 7.31 -12.80
N ASP A 160 6.59 6.45 -13.76
CA ASP A 160 6.29 6.69 -15.17
C ASP A 160 4.78 6.62 -15.41
N ILE A 161 4.16 7.75 -15.73
CA ILE A 161 2.70 7.87 -15.82
C ILE A 161 2.11 6.98 -16.93
N ALA A 162 2.82 6.80 -18.03
CA ALA A 162 2.36 5.91 -19.11
C ALA A 162 2.36 4.44 -18.66
N GLN A 163 3.34 4.03 -17.86
CA GLN A 163 3.42 2.72 -17.25
C GLN A 163 2.37 2.53 -16.15
N ALA A 164 2.18 3.51 -15.27
CA ALA A 164 1.11 3.50 -14.27
C ALA A 164 -0.27 3.34 -14.91
N PHE A 165 -0.51 4.08 -15.99
CA PHE A 165 -1.77 3.99 -16.73
C PHE A 165 -1.99 2.57 -17.27
N ARG A 166 -0.95 1.93 -17.84
CA ARG A 166 -1.05 0.52 -18.28
C ARG A 166 -1.39 -0.44 -17.14
N GLU A 167 -0.90 -0.22 -15.92
CA GLU A 167 -1.27 -1.06 -14.78
C GLU A 167 -2.72 -0.83 -14.36
N ILE A 168 -3.18 0.43 -14.31
CA ILE A 168 -4.60 0.75 -14.05
C ILE A 168 -5.51 0.10 -15.10
N GLU A 169 -5.12 0.09 -16.38
CA GLU A 169 -5.90 -0.53 -17.44
C GLU A 169 -6.09 -2.05 -17.26
N LYS A 170 -5.21 -2.72 -16.50
CA LYS A 170 -5.30 -4.16 -16.19
C LYS A 170 -6.18 -4.48 -14.98
N GLU A 171 -6.52 -3.49 -14.16
CA GLU A 171 -7.38 -3.70 -12.99
C GLU A 171 -8.76 -4.24 -13.38
N HIS A 172 -9.51 -4.76 -12.41
CA HIS A 172 -10.88 -5.18 -12.65
C HIS A 172 -11.75 -3.98 -13.07
N ASN A 173 -12.68 -4.21 -14.00
CA ASN A 173 -13.58 -3.17 -14.46
C ASN A 173 -14.54 -2.74 -13.33
N CYS A 174 -14.34 -1.53 -12.84
CA CYS A 174 -15.12 -0.93 -11.78
C CYS A 174 -15.12 0.59 -11.91
N LEU A 175 -15.95 1.24 -11.08
CA LEU A 175 -16.07 2.69 -11.03
C LEU A 175 -14.71 3.37 -10.75
N ASP A 176 -13.96 2.85 -9.78
CA ASP A 176 -12.65 3.38 -9.38
C ASP A 176 -11.62 3.30 -10.52
N LYS A 177 -11.53 2.14 -11.19
CA LYS A 177 -10.66 1.98 -12.35
C LYS A 177 -10.95 3.02 -13.43
N TYR A 178 -12.21 3.18 -13.83
CA TYR A 178 -12.57 4.12 -14.89
C TYR A 178 -12.32 5.57 -14.47
N PHE A 179 -12.54 5.90 -13.19
CA PHE A 179 -12.20 7.19 -12.63
C PHE A 179 -10.70 7.49 -12.75
N LYS A 180 -9.84 6.57 -12.30
CA LYS A 180 -8.38 6.74 -12.42
C LYS A 180 -7.94 6.81 -13.88
N ALA A 181 -8.49 5.94 -14.73
CA ALA A 181 -8.12 5.81 -16.13
C ALA A 181 -8.45 7.06 -16.97
N GLN A 182 -9.60 7.71 -16.76
CA GLN A 182 -9.92 8.96 -17.48
C GLN A 182 -8.93 10.08 -17.11
N HIS A 183 -8.58 10.23 -15.83
CA HIS A 183 -7.66 11.28 -15.40
C HIS A 183 -6.23 11.03 -15.89
N MET A 184 -5.78 9.77 -15.90
CA MET A 184 -4.52 9.37 -16.53
C MET A 184 -4.51 9.66 -18.04
N ALA A 185 -5.58 9.32 -18.76
CA ALA A 185 -5.69 9.59 -20.19
C ALA A 185 -5.69 11.09 -20.50
N ALA A 186 -6.39 11.89 -19.69
CA ALA A 186 -6.39 13.35 -19.81
C ALA A 186 -4.99 13.93 -19.59
N TYR A 187 -4.30 13.52 -18.52
CA TYR A 187 -2.94 13.96 -18.20
C TYR A 187 -1.95 13.65 -19.34
N LEU A 188 -2.08 12.48 -19.96
CA LEU A 188 -1.26 12.04 -21.10
C LEU A 188 -1.72 12.60 -22.46
N ASN A 189 -2.73 13.47 -22.50
CA ASN A 189 -3.33 14.02 -23.73
C ASN A 189 -3.87 12.95 -24.71
N LEU A 190 -4.38 11.83 -24.19
CA LEU A 190 -4.92 10.72 -24.96
C LEU A 190 -6.44 10.86 -25.15
N ASN A 191 -6.86 11.86 -25.93
CA ASN A 191 -8.26 12.28 -26.07
C ASN A 191 -9.25 11.15 -26.36
N SER A 192 -8.90 10.20 -27.25
CA SER A 192 -9.78 9.07 -27.57
C SER A 192 -9.95 8.11 -26.38
N LYS A 193 -8.89 7.87 -25.60
CA LYS A 193 -8.98 7.05 -24.39
C LYS A 193 -9.74 7.77 -23.29
N PHE A 194 -9.53 9.08 -23.13
CA PHE A 194 -10.27 9.91 -22.19
C PHE A 194 -11.78 9.81 -22.42
N ALA A 195 -12.24 10.08 -23.64
CA ALA A 195 -13.66 9.97 -23.99
C ALA A 195 -14.24 8.56 -23.75
N GLY A 196 -13.44 7.51 -24.04
CA GLY A 196 -13.84 6.13 -23.78
C GLY A 196 -14.02 5.83 -22.28
N TYR A 197 -13.08 6.27 -21.44
CA TYR A 197 -13.17 6.05 -20.00
C TYR A 197 -14.20 6.93 -19.31
N GLU A 198 -14.44 8.14 -19.80
CA GLU A 198 -15.51 9.02 -19.31
C GLU A 198 -16.89 8.38 -19.52
N ASP A 199 -17.15 7.81 -20.72
CA ASP A 199 -18.38 7.07 -21.01
C ASP A 199 -18.52 5.81 -20.14
N LEU A 200 -17.46 5.03 -19.99
CA LEU A 200 -17.46 3.84 -19.12
C LEU A 200 -17.74 4.22 -17.65
N TYR A 201 -17.11 5.28 -17.15
CA TYR A 201 -17.34 5.80 -15.80
C TYR A 201 -18.80 6.23 -15.62
N ALA A 202 -19.37 6.99 -16.57
CA ALA A 202 -20.75 7.44 -16.52
C ALA A 202 -21.76 6.28 -16.52
N ARG A 203 -21.52 5.26 -17.36
CA ARG A 203 -22.36 4.04 -17.40
C ARG A 203 -22.31 3.27 -16.10
N GLU A 204 -21.11 3.07 -15.55
CA GLU A 204 -20.92 2.33 -14.30
C GLU A 204 -21.52 3.08 -13.11
N LYS A 205 -21.38 4.40 -13.06
CA LYS A 205 -22.04 5.26 -12.07
C LYS A 205 -23.56 5.09 -12.13
N LYS A 206 -24.15 5.11 -13.33
CA LYS A 206 -25.59 4.92 -13.51
C LYS A 206 -26.04 3.52 -13.08
N ARG A 207 -25.27 2.47 -13.38
CA ARG A 207 -25.56 1.09 -12.97
C ARG A 207 -25.66 0.97 -11.45
N LEU A 208 -24.72 1.56 -10.71
CA LEU A 208 -24.70 1.52 -9.25
C LEU A 208 -25.87 2.31 -8.63
N HIS A 209 -26.19 3.49 -9.16
CA HIS A 209 -27.31 4.31 -8.65
C HIS A 209 -28.69 3.77 -9.05
N GLY A 210 -28.79 3.08 -10.20
CA GLY A 210 -30.02 2.43 -10.65
C GLY A 210 -30.42 1.23 -9.78
N ASN A 211 -29.44 0.52 -9.22
CA ASN A 211 -29.66 -0.64 -8.35
C ASN A 211 -29.99 -0.29 -6.90
N LEU A 212 -29.90 0.98 -6.49
CA LEU A 212 -30.25 1.44 -5.14
C LEU A 212 -31.75 1.82 -5.00
N ASN A 213 -32.49 1.84 -6.11
CA ASN A 213 -33.91 2.22 -6.16
C ASN A 213 -34.83 1.05 -6.59
N SER A 214 -34.34 -0.19 -6.51
CA SER A 214 -35.07 -1.43 -6.81
C SER A 214 -35.06 -2.35 -5.60
#